data_AF-A0A7W1A6R4-F1
#
_entry.id   AF-A0A7W1A6R4-F1
#
_cell.length_a   1.000
_cell.length_b   1.000
_cell.length_c   1.000
_cell.angle_alpha   90.00
_cell.angle_beta   90.00
_cell.angle_gamma   90.00
#
_symmetry.space_group_name_H-M   'P 1'
#
loop_
_entity.id
_entity.type
_entity.pdbx_description
1 polymer ?
#
loop_
_entity_poly.entity_id
_entity_poly.type
_entity_poly.pdbx_seq_one_letter_code
_entity_poly.pdbx_strand_id
1 'polypeptide(L)'
;MSSSRIEFSRVVEDSRCPRNVQCVWAGDAKVEVQVMSGTNPTAAELISLTPPRNQARVGNLTVKFLKLAPHPAGEKQSDRRYVAEFLISR
;
A
#
# COMPACT_ATOMS: atom_id res chain seq x y z
N MET A 1 6.10 -21.48 16.66
CA MET A 1 5.68 -21.03 15.32
C MET A 1 5.70 -19.50 15.33
N SER A 2 6.59 -18.86 14.57
CA SER A 2 6.60 -17.40 14.50
C SER A 2 5.40 -16.93 13.68
N SER A 3 4.38 -16.40 14.36
CA SER A 3 3.26 -15.73 13.70
C SER A 3 3.72 -14.36 13.23
N SER A 4 3.44 -14.04 11.96
CA SER A 4 3.58 -12.69 11.44
C SER A 4 2.19 -12.13 11.18
N ARG A 5 1.93 -10.90 11.65
CA ARG A 5 0.70 -10.17 11.34
C ARG A 5 1.05 -8.99 10.46
N ILE A 6 0.26 -8.80 9.40
CA ILE A 6 0.37 -7.66 8.49
C ILE A 6 -0.95 -6.91 8.59
N GLU A 7 -0.87 -5.61 8.83
CA GLU A 7 -2.01 -4.73 8.97
C GLU A 7 -1.88 -3.55 8.01
N PHE A 8 -2.91 -3.36 7.18
CA PHE A 8 -3.04 -2.16 6.37
C PHE A 8 -3.61 -1.04 7.24
N SER A 9 -2.76 -0.09 7.64
CA SER A 9 -3.15 0.96 8.58
C SER A 9 -3.97 2.05 7.90
N ARG A 10 -3.44 2.64 6.83
CA ARG A 10 -4.08 3.77 6.13
C ARG A 10 -3.44 4.04 4.77
N VAL A 11 -4.18 4.77 3.94
CA VAL A 11 -3.61 5.45 2.78
C VAL A 11 -2.97 6.76 3.26
N VAL A 12 -1.70 6.95 2.93
CA VAL A 12 -0.95 8.17 3.25
C VAL A 12 -1.12 9.21 2.14
N GLU A 13 -1.13 8.75 0.89
CA GLU A 13 -1.33 9.59 -0.28
C GLU A 13 -2.07 8.79 -1.35
N ASP A 14 -3.02 9.42 -2.04
CA ASP A 14 -3.65 8.89 -3.24
C ASP A 14 -3.77 10.00 -4.29
N SER A 15 -2.75 10.10 -5.14
CA SER A 15 -2.69 11.02 -6.28
C SER A 15 -2.81 10.29 -7.61
N ARG A 16 -3.27 9.03 -7.61
CA ARG A 16 -3.37 8.19 -8.81
C ARG A 16 -4.22 8.87 -9.89
N CYS A 17 -3.71 8.85 -11.12
CA CYS A 17 -4.42 9.41 -12.26
C CYS A 17 -5.81 8.78 -12.43
N PRO A 18 -6.91 9.57 -12.47
CA PRO A 18 -8.25 9.04 -12.66
C PRO A 18 -8.42 8.33 -14.01
N ARG A 19 -9.25 7.28 -14.05
CA ARG A 19 -9.50 6.47 -15.25
C ARG A 19 -10.04 7.25 -16.46
N ASN A 20 -10.69 8.39 -16.23
CA ASN A 20 -11.36 9.20 -17.24
C ASN A 20 -10.56 10.45 -17.65
N VAL A 21 -9.31 10.57 -17.23
CA VAL A 21 -8.46 11.74 -17.50
C VAL A 21 -7.09 11.28 -18.01
N GLN A 22 -6.51 12.05 -18.93
CA GLN A 22 -5.12 11.87 -19.32
C GLN A 22 -4.22 12.77 -18.46
N CYS A 23 -3.48 12.18 -17.53
CA CYS A 23 -2.56 12.93 -16.70
C CYS A 23 -1.22 13.16 -17.42
N VAL A 24 -0.67 14.37 -17.28
CA VAL A 24 0.70 14.67 -17.71
C VAL A 24 1.72 13.91 -16.86
N TRP A 25 1.40 13.68 -15.57
CA TRP A 25 2.17 12.86 -14.65
C TRP A 25 1.25 11.82 -13.98
N ALA A 26 1.67 10.55 -13.94
CA ALA A 26 0.79 9.42 -13.59
C ALA A 26 0.33 9.36 -12.11
N GLY A 27 0.90 10.19 -11.23
CA GLY A 27 0.63 10.16 -9.79
C GLY A 27 1.04 8.85 -9.12
N ASP A 28 0.82 8.73 -7.82
CA ASP A 28 1.12 7.51 -7.06
C ASP A 28 0.08 7.29 -5.96
N ALA A 29 0.05 6.09 -5.38
CA ALA A 29 -0.60 5.87 -4.10
C ALA A 29 0.42 5.31 -3.12
N LYS A 30 0.45 5.88 -1.92
CA LYS A 30 1.30 5.41 -0.82
C LYS A 30 0.44 4.95 0.33
N VAL A 31 0.77 3.79 0.87
CA VAL A 31 0.10 3.18 2.02
C VAL A 31 1.07 2.94 3.15
N GLU A 32 0.54 2.98 4.37
CA GLU A 32 1.24 2.59 5.58
C GLU A 32 0.81 1.18 5.96
N VAL A 33 1.78 0.29 6.12
CA VAL A 33 1.58 -1.10 6.51
C VAL A 33 2.34 -1.36 7.80
N GLN A 34 1.64 -1.87 8.80
CA GLN A 34 2.26 -2.34 10.04
C GLN A 34 2.56 -3.82 9.93
N VAL A 35 3.82 -4.20 10.16
CA VAL A 35 4.24 -5.60 10.12
C VAL A 35 4.79 -6.00 11.49
N MET A 36 4.19 -7.03 12.06
CA MET A 36 4.61 -7.65 13.32
C MET A 36 5.19 -9.03 13.02
N SER A 37 6.35 -9.34 13.60
CA SER A 37 6.98 -10.65 13.48
C SER A 37 7.42 -11.14 14.86
N GLY A 38 6.72 -12.16 15.38
CA GLY A 38 6.98 -12.67 16.73
C GLY A 38 6.69 -11.63 17.81
N THR A 39 7.61 -11.48 18.78
CA THR A 39 7.55 -10.52 19.89
C THR A 39 8.23 -9.19 19.59
N ASN A 40 8.79 -9.02 18.39
CA ASN A 40 9.51 -7.80 18.03
C ASN A 40 8.52 -6.65 17.75
N PRO A 41 8.95 -5.40 18.01
CA PRO A 41 8.10 -4.23 17.81
C PRO A 41 7.64 -4.11 16.35
N THR A 42 6.42 -3.62 16.19
CA THR A 42 5.79 -3.31 14.91
C THR A 42 6.63 -2.31 14.13
N ALA A 43 7.08 -2.68 12.93
CA ALA A 43 7.64 -1.72 11.98
C ALA A 43 6.50 -1.17 11.11
N ALA A 44 6.41 0.16 11.02
CA ALA A 44 5.55 0.83 10.05
C ALA A 44 6.35 1.07 8.77
N GLU A 45 5.88 0.49 7.67
CA GLU A 45 6.49 0.60 6.35
C GLU A 45 5.62 1.43 5.43
N LEU A 46 6.26 2.35 4.69
CA LEU A 46 5.60 3.14 3.66
C LEU A 46 5.89 2.53 2.29
N ILE A 47 4.84 2.01 1.65
CA ILE A 47 4.96 1.33 0.36
C ILE A 47 4.18 2.13 -0.69
N SER A 48 4.86 2.45 -1.81
CA SER A 48 4.27 3.11 -2.97
C SER A 48 3.65 2.10 -3.92
N LEU A 49 2.67 2.48 -4.73
CA LEU A 49 2.13 1.59 -5.75
C LEU A 49 3.13 1.44 -6.92
N THR A 50 3.94 2.47 -7.13
CA THR A 50 4.95 2.54 -8.20
C THR A 50 6.35 2.09 -7.75
N PRO A 51 7.12 1.41 -8.64
CA PRO A 51 8.53 1.10 -8.39
C PRO A 51 9.41 2.36 -8.25
N PRO A 52 10.55 2.29 -7.55
CA PRO A 52 11.13 1.11 -6.91
C PRO A 52 10.64 0.88 -5.47
N ARG A 53 9.77 1.76 -4.95
CA ARG A 53 9.32 1.74 -3.54
C ARG A 53 8.03 0.93 -3.33
N ASN A 54 7.71 0.03 -4.27
CA ASN A 54 6.52 -0.81 -4.19
C ASN A 54 6.68 -2.09 -3.39
N GLN A 55 7.78 -2.21 -2.66
CA GLN A 55 8.04 -3.32 -1.77
C GLN A 55 8.85 -2.88 -0.56
N ALA A 56 8.61 -3.55 0.57
CA ALA A 56 9.40 -3.42 1.79
C ALA A 56 9.81 -4.81 2.29
N ARG A 57 10.99 -4.89 2.90
CA ARG A 57 11.50 -6.13 3.50
C ARG A 57 11.43 -6.03 5.02
N VAL A 58 10.67 -6.93 5.65
CA VAL A 58 10.51 -6.98 7.10
C VAL A 58 10.91 -8.36 7.60
N GLY A 59 12.05 -8.44 8.28
CA GLY A 59 12.65 -9.72 8.65
C GLY A 59 12.95 -10.57 7.42
N ASN A 60 12.31 -11.74 7.33
CA ASN A 60 12.42 -12.67 6.20
C ASN A 60 11.24 -12.59 5.22
N LEU A 61 10.38 -11.57 5.33
CA LEU A 61 9.26 -11.37 4.42
C LEU A 61 9.53 -10.17 3.51
N THR A 62 9.10 -10.30 2.26
CA THR A 62 8.95 -9.18 1.33
C THR A 62 7.46 -8.91 1.14
N VAL A 63 7.04 -7.68 1.42
CA VAL A 63 5.67 -7.21 1.24
C VAL A 63 5.67 -6.32 0.00
N LYS A 64 4.99 -6.75 -1.07
CA LYS A 64 4.86 -5.98 -2.31
C LYS A 64 3.44 -5.44 -2.45
N PHE A 65 3.30 -4.15 -2.70
CA PHE A 65 2.02 -3.51 -2.92
C PHE A 65 1.61 -3.64 -4.39
N LEU A 66 0.49 -4.31 -4.64
CA LEU A 66 0.03 -4.62 -5.99
C LEU A 66 -1.05 -3.67 -6.46
N LYS A 67 -2.00 -3.33 -5.58
CA LYS A 67 -3.21 -2.63 -5.97
C LYS A 67 -3.87 -1.91 -4.82
N LEU A 68 -4.48 -0.77 -5.13
CA LEU A 68 -5.39 -0.07 -4.23
C LEU A 68 -6.74 0.08 -4.93
N ALA A 69 -7.82 -0.30 -4.25
CA ALA A 69 -9.19 -0.10 -4.71
C ALA A 69 -9.94 0.83 -3.72
N PRO A 70 -10.92 1.63 -4.18
CA PRO A 70 -11.25 1.84 -5.59
C PRO A 70 -10.14 2.62 -6.31
N HIS A 71 -10.08 2.48 -7.63
CA HIS A 71 -9.25 3.36 -8.44
C HIS A 71 -10.00 4.68 -8.68
N PRO A 72 -9.34 5.86 -8.67
CA PRO A 72 -10.03 7.13 -8.82
C PRO A 72 -10.78 7.22 -10.15
N ALA A 73 -12.03 7.68 -10.10
CA ALA A 73 -12.91 7.85 -11.27
C ALA A 73 -13.25 9.33 -11.55
N GLY A 74 -12.58 10.28 -10.88
CA GLY A 74 -12.87 11.71 -10.96
C GLY A 74 -13.06 12.34 -9.58
N GLU A 75 -14.06 13.22 -9.46
CA GLU A 75 -14.31 14.07 -8.28
C GLU A 75 -14.27 13.34 -6.93
N LYS A 76 -13.91 14.15 -5.92
CA LYS A 76 -13.52 13.78 -4.56
C LYS A 76 -14.58 12.93 -3.87
N GLN A 77 -14.37 11.62 -3.88
CA GLN A 77 -15.25 10.69 -3.19
C GLN A 77 -14.78 10.63 -1.73
N SER A 78 -15.46 11.40 -0.87
CA SER A 78 -15.02 11.69 0.50
C SER A 78 -15.09 10.49 1.47
N ASP A 79 -15.60 9.33 1.03
CA ASP A 79 -15.85 8.17 1.88
C ASP A 79 -15.34 6.85 1.28
N ARG A 80 -14.20 6.90 0.58
CA ARG A 80 -13.58 5.71 -0.04
C ARG A 80 -13.09 4.75 1.04
N ARG A 81 -13.81 3.64 1.23
CA ARG A 81 -13.25 2.45 1.90
C ARG A 81 -12.18 1.85 1.00
N TYR A 82 -10.93 2.03 1.39
CA TYR A 82 -9.81 1.48 0.65
C TYR A 82 -9.62 -0.01 0.90
N VAL A 83 -9.33 -0.75 -0.17
CA VAL A 83 -8.88 -2.14 -0.13
C VAL A 83 -7.53 -2.22 -0.81
N ALA A 84 -6.51 -2.62 -0.06
CA ALA A 84 -5.15 -2.79 -0.54
C ALA A 84 -4.84 -4.27 -0.77
N GLU A 85 -4.21 -4.58 -1.90
CA GLU A 85 -3.81 -5.93 -2.27
C GLU A 85 -2.28 -6.04 -2.20
N PHE A 86 -1.80 -7.02 -1.43
CA PHE A 86 -0.38 -7.24 -1.19
C PHE A 86 0.03 -8.65 -1.58
N LEU A 87 1.22 -8.79 -2.16
CA LEU A 87 1.90 -10.07 -2.33
C LEU A 87 2.96 -10.24 -1.25
N ILE A 88 2.87 -11.35 -0.52
CA ILE A 88 3.81 -11.68 0.54
C ILE A 88 4.69 -12.84 0.08
N SER A 89 6.00 -12.64 0.05
CA SER A 89 6.99 -13.68 -0.28
C SER A 89 8.09 -13.76 0.78
N ARG A 90 8.90 -14.82 0.74
CA ARG A 90 10.10 -15.02 1.57
C ARG A 90 11.35 -14.93 0.72
#